data_AF-A0A0C3KFZ6-F1
#
_entry.id   AF-A0A0C3KFZ6-F1
#
_cell.length_a   1.000
_cell.length_b   1.000
_cell.length_c   1.000
_cell.angle_alpha   90.00
_cell.angle_beta   90.00
_cell.angle_gamma   90.00
#
_symmetry.space_group_name_H-M   'P 1'
#
loop_
_entity.id
_entity.type
_entity.pdbx_description
1 polymer ?
#
loop_
_entity_poly.entity_id
_entity_poly.type
_entity_poly.pdbx_seq_one_letter_code
_entity_poly.pdbx_strand_id
1 'polypeptide(L)'
;MLGDGVQGLPSDMWALGWICWEIMTGKFPFEELVTEPPIICRVVQGELPAIQDDGQLSQIKELCSVMSDCWISNPVKRINAPTFRRKISLMPSTAPSSSTAGDAKVRSAALLQELGTMYHHQGNVGMAEEHY
;
A
#
# COMPACT_ATOMS: atom_id res chain seq x y z
N MET A 1 -6.97 -11.21 -40.79
CA MET A 1 -6.93 -10.10 -39.82
C MET A 1 -6.90 -10.70 -38.42
N LEU A 2 -5.71 -10.85 -37.84
CA LEU A 2 -5.52 -11.30 -36.46
C LEU A 2 -5.09 -10.06 -35.67
N GLY A 3 -5.90 -9.67 -34.67
CA GLY A 3 -5.66 -8.50 -33.82
C GLY A 3 -4.52 -8.75 -32.85
N ASP A 4 -3.30 -8.58 -33.34
CA ASP A 4 -2.02 -8.79 -32.64
C ASP A 4 -1.65 -7.59 -31.74
N GLY A 5 -2.38 -7.41 -30.63
CA GLY A 5 -1.97 -6.39 -29.65
C GLY A 5 -2.96 -6.09 -28.53
N VAL A 6 -4.18 -6.61 -28.62
CA VAL A 6 -5.24 -6.31 -27.63
C VAL A 6 -5.22 -7.29 -26.44
N GLN A 7 -4.60 -8.46 -26.56
CA GLN A 7 -4.62 -9.49 -25.50
C GLN A 7 -3.57 -9.28 -24.38
N GLY A 8 -2.42 -8.70 -24.70
CA GLY A 8 -1.35 -8.47 -23.71
C GLY A 8 -1.74 -7.47 -22.63
N LEU A 9 -2.24 -6.30 -23.04
CA LEU A 9 -2.50 -5.19 -22.11
C LEU A 9 -3.49 -5.54 -20.98
N PRO A 10 -4.65 -6.18 -21.22
CA PRO A 10 -5.52 -6.58 -20.12
C PRO A 10 -4.90 -7.68 -19.25
N SER A 11 -4.17 -8.63 -19.83
CA SER A 11 -3.51 -9.71 -19.08
C SER A 11 -2.43 -9.17 -18.14
N ASP A 12 -1.65 -8.20 -18.60
CA ASP A 12 -0.64 -7.50 -17.77
C ASP A 12 -1.30 -6.83 -16.57
N MET A 13 -2.46 -6.18 -16.79
CA MET A 13 -3.21 -5.54 -15.70
C MET A 13 -3.73 -6.55 -14.68
N TRP A 14 -4.14 -7.76 -15.11
CA TRP A 14 -4.52 -8.83 -14.20
C TRP A 14 -3.35 -9.28 -13.32
N ALA A 15 -2.19 -9.52 -13.92
CA ALA A 15 -0.97 -9.87 -13.20
C ALA A 15 -0.52 -8.76 -12.25
N LEU A 16 -0.67 -7.49 -12.66
CA LEU A 16 -0.33 -6.33 -11.83
C LEU A 16 -1.16 -6.27 -10.54
N GLY A 17 -2.44 -6.64 -10.59
CA GLY A 17 -3.28 -6.75 -9.38
C GLY A 17 -2.70 -7.76 -8.37
N TRP A 18 -2.19 -8.89 -8.85
CA TRP A 18 -1.53 -9.90 -8.01
C TRP A 18 -0.19 -9.43 -7.45
N ILE A 19 0.61 -8.72 -8.25
CA ILE A 19 1.87 -8.11 -7.78
C ILE A 19 1.60 -7.11 -6.65
N CYS A 20 0.59 -6.24 -6.80
CA CYS A 20 0.20 -5.33 -5.73
C CYS A 20 -0.22 -6.09 -4.46
N TRP A 21 -0.97 -7.17 -4.61
CA TRP A 21 -1.38 -8.01 -3.48
C TRP A 21 -0.19 -8.67 -2.77
N GLU A 22 0.76 -9.22 -3.52
CA GLU A 22 1.97 -9.85 -3.00
C GLU A 22 2.84 -8.81 -2.25
N ILE A 23 3.05 -7.63 -2.82
CA ILE A 23 3.81 -6.55 -2.17
C ILE A 23 3.16 -6.13 -0.86
N MET A 24 1.83 -6.01 -0.85
CA MET A 24 1.12 -5.53 0.33
C MET A 24 1.07 -6.56 1.45
N THR A 25 0.89 -7.84 1.12
CA THR A 25 0.72 -8.91 2.13
C THR A 25 2.03 -9.58 2.51
N GLY A 26 3.05 -9.49 1.65
CA GLY A 26 4.30 -10.24 1.78
C GLY A 26 4.12 -11.76 1.58
N LYS A 27 3.01 -12.19 0.98
CA LYS A 27 2.62 -13.60 0.82
C LYS A 27 2.51 -13.97 -0.65
N PHE A 28 2.68 -15.26 -0.94
CA PHE A 28 2.37 -15.79 -2.26
C PHE A 28 0.87 -16.05 -2.42
N PRO A 29 0.27 -15.73 -3.58
CA PRO A 29 -1.10 -16.11 -3.88
C PRO A 29 -1.31 -17.61 -3.70
N PHE A 30 -2.31 -17.98 -2.91
CA PHE A 30 -2.70 -19.37 -2.66
C PHE A 30 -1.57 -20.24 -2.09
N GLU A 31 -0.74 -19.69 -1.20
CA GLU A 31 0.38 -20.38 -0.55
C GLU A 31 0.02 -21.71 0.14
N GLU A 32 -1.26 -21.91 0.49
CA GLU A 32 -1.78 -23.15 1.06
C GLU A 32 -1.97 -24.29 0.04
N LEU A 33 -1.93 -23.99 -1.26
CA LEU A 33 -2.13 -24.96 -2.34
C LEU A 33 -0.79 -25.46 -2.88
N VAL A 34 -0.61 -26.78 -2.87
CA VAL A 34 0.66 -27.44 -3.28
C VAL A 34 0.77 -27.62 -4.79
N THR A 35 -0.34 -27.52 -5.54
CA THR A 35 -0.39 -27.79 -6.98
C THR A 35 -1.19 -26.74 -7.74
N GLU A 36 -0.90 -26.58 -9.04
CA GLU A 36 -1.52 -25.57 -9.91
C GLU A 36 -3.02 -25.80 -10.23
N PRO A 37 -3.53 -27.04 -10.46
CA PRO A 37 -4.92 -27.21 -10.90
C PRO A 37 -5.96 -26.62 -9.95
N PRO A 38 -5.85 -26.79 -8.61
CA PRO A 38 -6.73 -26.11 -7.66
C PRO A 38 -6.67 -24.58 -7.74
N ILE A 39 -5.49 -24.00 -8.01
CA ILE A 39 -5.32 -22.54 -8.16
C ILE A 39 -6.09 -22.05 -9.38
N ILE A 40 -5.95 -22.74 -10.52
CA ILE A 40 -6.65 -22.41 -11.77
C ILE A 40 -8.16 -22.45 -11.54
N CYS A 41 -8.68 -23.50 -10.87
CA CYS A 41 -10.11 -23.61 -10.56
C CYS A 41 -10.62 -22.40 -9.76
N ARG A 42 -9.93 -22.03 -8.67
CA ARG A 42 -10.31 -20.87 -7.85
C ARG A 42 -10.33 -19.58 -8.65
N VAL A 43 -9.28 -19.34 -9.43
CA VAL A 43 -9.17 -18.14 -10.29
C VAL A 43 -10.30 -18.07 -11.30
N VAL A 44 -10.61 -19.17 -11.98
CA VAL A 44 -11.70 -19.24 -12.97
C VAL A 44 -13.08 -19.07 -12.32
N GLN A 45 -13.25 -19.54 -11.09
CA GLN A 45 -14.47 -19.37 -10.30
C GLN A 45 -14.62 -17.96 -9.72
N GLY A 46 -13.59 -17.10 -9.83
CA GLY A 46 -13.59 -15.76 -9.25
C GLY A 46 -13.35 -15.76 -7.74
N GLU A 47 -12.83 -16.87 -7.19
CA GLU A 47 -12.42 -17.00 -5.79
C GLU A 47 -11.06 -16.34 -5.59
N LEU A 48 -11.08 -15.01 -5.57
CA LEU A 48 -9.91 -14.17 -5.31
C LEU A 48 -9.75 -13.93 -3.80
N PRO A 49 -8.53 -13.61 -3.31
CA PRO A 49 -8.30 -13.27 -1.93
C PRO A 49 -9.22 -12.13 -1.51
N ALA A 50 -9.84 -12.26 -0.34
CA ALA A 50 -10.68 -11.20 0.21
C ALA A 50 -9.82 -9.99 0.53
N ILE A 51 -9.83 -9.00 -0.37
CA ILE A 51 -9.10 -7.73 -0.22
C ILE A 51 -9.50 -7.00 1.07
N GLN A 52 -10.70 -7.27 1.62
CA GLN A 52 -11.23 -6.58 2.79
C GLN A 52 -10.94 -7.25 4.15
N ASP A 53 -10.66 -8.56 4.18
CA ASP A 53 -10.41 -9.28 5.44
C ASP A 53 -8.95 -9.17 5.91
N ASP A 54 -8.05 -8.69 5.05
CA ASP A 54 -6.67 -8.41 5.44
C ASP A 54 -6.59 -7.04 6.13
N GLY A 55 -6.19 -7.05 7.41
CA GLY A 55 -6.08 -5.86 8.24
C GLY A 55 -5.14 -4.78 7.67
N GLN A 56 -4.16 -5.14 6.84
CA GLN A 56 -3.28 -4.19 6.15
C GLN A 56 -3.98 -3.58 4.93
N LEU A 57 -4.66 -4.41 4.13
CA LEU A 57 -5.41 -3.96 2.96
C LEU A 57 -6.63 -3.09 3.34
N SER A 58 -7.33 -3.42 4.43
CA SER A 58 -8.47 -2.63 4.91
C SER A 58 -8.14 -1.15 5.21
N GLN A 59 -6.88 -0.86 5.56
CA GLN A 59 -6.38 0.50 5.83
C GLN A 59 -6.13 1.30 4.53
N ILE A 60 -5.95 0.62 3.39
CA ILE A 60 -5.62 1.21 2.09
C ILE A 60 -6.75 1.01 1.07
N LYS A 61 -7.96 1.46 1.43
CA LYS A 61 -9.20 1.29 0.64
C LYS A 61 -9.05 1.69 -0.83
N GLU A 62 -8.34 2.76 -1.12
CA GLU A 62 -8.12 3.22 -2.50
C GLU A 62 -7.28 2.23 -3.32
N LEU A 63 -6.20 1.68 -2.75
CA LEU A 63 -5.37 0.67 -3.41
C LEU A 63 -6.16 -0.63 -3.62
N CYS A 64 -6.95 -1.03 -2.63
CA CYS A 64 -7.87 -2.17 -2.73
C CYS A 64 -8.86 -2.03 -3.89
N SER A 65 -9.43 -0.84 -4.08
CA SER A 65 -10.33 -0.58 -5.21
C SER A 65 -9.60 -0.71 -6.55
N VAL A 66 -8.38 -0.19 -6.65
CA VAL A 66 -7.60 -0.27 -7.90
C VAL A 66 -7.19 -1.71 -8.23
N MET A 67 -6.79 -2.50 -7.22
CA MET A 67 -6.53 -3.93 -7.38
C MET A 67 -7.77 -4.70 -7.82
N SER A 68 -8.94 -4.37 -7.25
CA SER A 68 -10.21 -4.95 -7.67
C SER A 68 -10.50 -4.68 -9.15
N ASP A 69 -10.20 -3.46 -9.62
CA ASP A 69 -10.38 -3.08 -11.03
C ASP A 69 -9.43 -3.86 -11.98
N CYS A 70 -8.26 -4.27 -11.50
CA CYS A 70 -7.34 -5.16 -12.22
C CYS A 70 -7.89 -6.58 -12.37
N TRP A 71 -8.67 -7.05 -11.41
CA TRP A 71 -9.24 -8.40 -11.39
C TRP A 71 -10.65 -8.50 -11.97
N ILE A 72 -11.10 -7.49 -12.73
CA ILE A 72 -12.34 -7.60 -13.50
C ILE A 72 -12.17 -8.72 -14.56
N SER A 73 -13.04 -9.72 -14.51
CA SER A 73 -12.97 -10.91 -15.39
C SER A 73 -13.12 -10.53 -16.86
N ASN A 74 -13.99 -9.57 -17.19
CA ASN A 74 -14.13 -9.06 -18.56
C ASN A 74 -12.93 -8.17 -18.94
N PRO A 75 -12.05 -8.57 -19.87
CA PRO A 75 -10.83 -7.82 -20.21
C PRO A 75 -11.09 -6.41 -20.74
N VAL A 76 -12.25 -6.18 -21.37
CA VAL A 76 -12.63 -4.86 -21.91
C VAL A 76 -13.01 -3.88 -20.80
N LYS A 77 -13.55 -4.38 -19.68
CA LYS A 77 -13.93 -3.58 -18.52
C LYS A 77 -12.80 -3.40 -17.51
N ARG A 78 -11.71 -4.17 -17.65
CA ARG A 78 -10.53 -4.12 -16.79
C ARG A 78 -9.84 -2.77 -16.93
N ILE A 79 -9.34 -2.24 -15.81
CA ILE A 79 -8.60 -0.98 -15.83
C ILE A 79 -7.37 -1.07 -16.73
N ASN A 80 -7.11 -0.03 -17.52
CA ASN A 80 -5.91 0.06 -18.36
C ASN A 80 -4.74 0.73 -17.61
N ALA A 81 -3.52 0.49 -18.07
CA ALA A 81 -2.31 1.01 -17.43
C ALA A 81 -2.29 2.54 -17.23
N PRO A 82 -2.70 3.39 -18.21
CA PRO A 82 -2.77 4.83 -17.98
C PRO A 82 -3.72 5.23 -16.84
N THR A 83 -4.90 4.59 -16.76
CA THR A 83 -5.88 4.86 -15.70
C THR A 83 -5.40 4.38 -14.35
N PHE A 84 -4.79 3.19 -14.31
CA PHE A 84 -4.15 2.64 -13.10
C PHE A 84 -3.10 3.60 -12.56
N ARG A 85 -2.13 4.01 -13.41
CA ARG A 85 -1.06 4.93 -13.03
C ARG A 85 -1.61 6.24 -12.48
N ARG A 86 -2.65 6.81 -13.13
CA ARG A 86 -3.31 8.02 -12.67
C ARG A 86 -3.92 7.83 -11.29
N LYS A 87 -4.69 6.75 -11.06
CA LYS A 87 -5.30 6.48 -9.75
C LYS A 87 -4.25 6.32 -8.65
N ILE A 88 -3.20 5.54 -8.89
CA ILE A 88 -2.09 5.34 -7.93
C ILE A 88 -1.39 6.67 -7.61
N SER A 89 -1.13 7.51 -8.62
CA SER A 89 -0.44 8.80 -8.40
C SER A 89 -1.22 9.80 -7.55
N LEU A 90 -2.53 9.61 -7.41
CA LEU A 90 -3.41 10.46 -6.60
C LEU A 90 -3.57 9.92 -5.17
N MET A 91 -3.07 8.72 -4.88
CA MET A 91 -3.17 8.16 -3.55
C MET A 91 -2.24 8.90 -2.58
N PRO A 92 -2.70 9.22 -1.36
CA PRO A 92 -1.83 9.81 -0.35
C PRO A 92 -0.68 8.86 -0.03
N SER A 93 0.56 9.32 -0.23
CA SER A 93 1.74 8.63 0.28
C SER A 93 2.04 9.17 1.66
N THR A 94 1.79 8.37 2.69
CA THR A 94 2.33 8.62 4.01
C THR A 94 3.71 7.98 4.06
N ALA A 95 4.74 8.78 4.37
CA ALA A 95 6.04 8.20 4.71
C ALA A 95 5.80 7.20 5.87
N PRO A 96 6.38 5.99 5.82
CA PRO A 96 6.25 5.04 6.92
C PRO A 96 6.64 5.76 8.20
N SER A 97 5.66 5.93 9.10
CA SER A 97 5.97 6.41 10.44
C SER A 97 6.90 5.36 11.01
N SER A 98 8.17 5.69 11.21
CA SER A 98 9.10 4.82 11.90
C SER A 98 8.50 4.56 13.28
N SER A 99 7.81 3.44 13.44
CA SER A 99 7.39 2.94 14.73
C SER A 99 8.63 2.39 15.41
N THR A 100 9.52 3.29 15.84
CA THR A 100 10.44 2.97 16.93
C THR A 100 9.58 2.92 18.18
N ALA A 101 8.99 1.76 18.42
CA ALA A 101 8.57 1.37 19.74
C ALA A 101 9.85 1.36 20.61
N GLY A 102 9.98 2.35 21.48
CA GLY A 102 10.88 2.25 22.64
C GLY A 102 12.14 3.11 22.67
N ASP A 103 12.52 3.84 21.62
CA ASP A 103 13.67 4.75 21.72
C ASP A 103 13.19 6.19 21.90
N ALA A 104 13.53 6.77 23.06
CA ALA A 104 13.49 8.20 23.27
C ALA A 104 14.24 8.85 22.11
N LYS A 105 13.50 9.46 21.19
CA LYS A 105 14.05 10.15 20.03
C LYS A 105 14.92 11.26 20.59
N VAL A 106 16.22 11.02 20.67
CA VAL A 106 17.21 12.01 21.10
C VAL A 106 17.04 13.17 20.14
N ARG A 107 16.35 14.21 20.62
CA ARG A 107 16.15 15.44 19.86
C ARG A 107 17.55 15.96 19.54
N SER A 108 17.78 16.37 18.29
CA SER A 108 19.05 17.02 17.94
C SER A 108 19.30 18.21 18.87
N ALA A 109 20.54 18.46 19.27
CA ALA A 109 20.89 19.53 20.22
C ALA A 109 20.32 20.91 19.82
N ALA A 110 20.29 21.22 18.52
CA ALA A 110 19.70 22.46 18.00
C ALA A 110 18.20 22.58 18.31
N LEU A 111 17.44 21.47 18.21
CA LEU A 111 16.01 21.46 18.50
C LEU A 111 15.74 21.63 20.00
N LEU A 112 16.57 21.03 20.85
CA LEU A 112 16.48 21.18 22.32
C LEU A 112 16.73 22.64 22.72
N GLN A 113 17.76 23.26 22.16
CA GLN A 113 18.07 24.66 22.42
C GLN A 113 16.94 25.61 22.00
N GLU A 114 16.32 25.40 20.83
CA GLU A 114 15.17 26.19 20.39
C GLU A 114 13.90 25.97 21.23
N LEU A 115 13.71 24.75 21.76
CA LEU A 115 12.61 24.47 22.68
C LEU A 115 12.85 25.14 24.04
N GLY A 116 14.08 25.10 24.55
CA GLY A 116 14.49 25.78 25.78
C GLY A 116 14.32 27.30 25.67
N THR A 117 14.76 27.90 24.55
CA THR A 117 14.58 29.35 24.31
C THR A 117 13.11 29.72 24.23
N MET A 118 12.29 28.93 23.54
CA MET A 118 10.85 29.18 23.43
C MET A 118 10.15 29.16 24.79
N TYR A 119 10.38 28.14 25.62
CA TYR A 119 9.76 28.04 26.94
C TYR A 119 10.23 29.16 27.89
N HIS A 120 11.49 29.58 27.78
CA HIS A 120 12.00 30.72 28.51
C HIS A 120 11.25 32.02 28.16
N HIS A 121 10.97 32.26 26.87
CA HIS A 121 10.20 33.43 26.43
C HIS A 121 8.73 33.39 26.87
N GLN A 122 8.19 32.20 27.12
CA GLN A 122 6.84 32.01 27.66
C GLN A 122 6.81 32.09 29.20
N GLY A 123 7.94 32.35 29.86
CA GLY A 123 8.05 32.41 31.32
C GLY A 123 7.97 31.06 32.02
N ASN A 124 8.04 29.96 31.27
CA ASN A 124 7.96 28.60 31.81
C ASN A 124 9.36 28.03 32.03
N VAL A 125 10.01 28.50 33.09
CA VAL A 125 11.44 28.22 33.39
C VAL A 125 11.68 26.72 33.64
N GLY A 126 10.77 26.03 34.34
CA GLY A 126 10.92 24.60 34.63
C GLY A 126 10.96 23.74 33.36
N MET A 127 10.13 24.05 32.36
CA MET A 127 10.15 23.35 31.07
C MET A 127 11.36 23.72 30.20
N ALA A 128 11.95 24.90 30.41
CA ALA A 128 13.15 25.32 29.68
C ALA A 128 14.39 24.54 30.15
N GLU A 129 14.52 24.28 31.45
CA GLU A 129 15.65 23.54 32.03
C GLU A 129 15.70 22.06 31.64
N GLU A 130 14.56 21.46 31.28
CA GLU A 130 14.52 20.09 30.74
C GLU A 130 15.09 19.98 29.30
N HIS A 131 15.41 21.11 28.67
CA HIS A 131 15.80 21.18 27.26
C HIS A 131 17.17 21.84 27.03
N TYR A 132 17.94 22.09 28.11
CA TYR A 132 19.38 22.39 28.06
C TYR A 132 20.19 21.16 28.47
#